data_AF-A0A962Z4M1-F1
#
_entry.id   AF-A0A962Z4M1-F1
#
_cell.length_a   1.000
_cell.length_b   1.000
_cell.length_c   1.000
_cell.angle_alpha   90.00
_cell.angle_beta   90.00
_cell.angle_gamma   90.00
#
_symmetry.space_group_name_H-M   'P 1'
#
loop_
_entity.id
_entity.type
_entity.pdbx_description
1 polymer ?
#
loop_
_entity_poly.entity_id
_entity_poly.type
_entity_poly.pdbx_seq_one_letter_code
_entity_poly.pdbx_strand_id
1 'polypeptide(L)'
;YGTSWVGQSYAGDPRHLSQMITQAIAHRGFSYLHILSPCVTFDKTSKTYTNLKAQVRLLPDDHDSSDKMAAMKFAMDADNPPIGLFYRESRPTLSDNLDLIVESARGRGARATI
;
A
#
# COMPACT_ATOMS: atom_id res chain seq x y z
N TYR A 1 4.88 -1.87 10.93
CA TYR A 1 4.25 -3.05 10.29
C TYR A 1 5.00 -3.58 9.07
N GLY A 2 5.81 -2.79 8.33
CA GLY A 2 6.73 -3.36 7.33
C GLY A 2 6.04 -3.91 6.07
N THR A 3 4.96 -3.27 5.64
CA THR A 3 4.24 -3.54 4.39
C THR A 3 5.12 -3.26 3.17
N SER A 4 5.07 -4.09 2.12
CA SER A 4 5.88 -3.92 0.91
C SER A 4 5.18 -3.13 -0.20
N TRP A 5 3.92 -2.74 -0.02
CA TRP A 5 3.23 -1.77 -0.86
C TRP A 5 2.27 -0.93 -0.02
N VAL A 6 2.42 0.39 -0.08
CA VAL A 6 1.61 1.34 0.69
C VAL A 6 1.11 2.45 -0.23
N GLY A 7 -0.19 2.70 -0.21
CA GLY A 7 -0.80 3.80 -0.92
C GLY A 7 -1.94 4.45 -0.15
N GLN A 8 -2.31 5.65 -0.57
CA GLN A 8 -3.49 6.36 -0.07
C GLN A 8 -4.33 6.84 -1.26
N SER A 9 -5.65 6.80 -1.11
CA SER A 9 -6.60 7.30 -2.11
C SER A 9 -7.81 7.95 -1.43
N TYR A 10 -8.67 8.55 -2.23
CA TYR A 10 -9.87 9.26 -1.78
C TYR A 10 -11.11 8.69 -2.48
N ALA A 11 -12.15 8.39 -1.70
CA ALA A 11 -13.39 7.82 -2.22
C ALA A 11 -14.13 8.74 -3.19
N GLY A 12 -13.95 10.06 -3.07
CA GLY A 12 -14.53 11.03 -4.00
C GLY A 12 -13.78 11.19 -5.34
N ASP A 13 -12.67 10.47 -5.55
CA ASP A 13 -12.05 10.28 -6.87
C ASP A 13 -12.04 8.80 -7.27
N PRO A 14 -13.14 8.30 -7.86
CA PRO A 14 -13.27 6.89 -8.23
C PRO A 14 -12.24 6.44 -9.27
N ARG A 15 -11.76 7.34 -10.14
CA ARG A 15 -10.78 7.00 -11.19
C ARG A 15 -9.42 6.74 -10.57
N HIS A 16 -8.93 7.65 -9.73
CA HIS A 16 -7.69 7.45 -8.99
C HIS A 16 -7.80 6.21 -8.07
N LEU A 17 -8.92 6.06 -7.35
CA LEU A 17 -9.13 4.91 -6.48
C LEU A 17 -9.08 3.58 -7.22
N SER A 18 -9.75 3.47 -8.37
CA SER A 18 -9.69 2.26 -9.19
C SER A 18 -8.25 1.93 -9.60
N GLN A 19 -7.47 2.92 -10.04
CA GLN A 19 -6.08 2.71 -10.44
C GLN A 19 -5.22 2.23 -9.26
N MET A 20 -5.40 2.82 -8.07
CA MET A 20 -4.67 2.42 -6.87
C MET A 20 -5.03 1.00 -6.41
N ILE A 21 -6.31 0.61 -6.48
CA ILE A 21 -6.74 -0.76 -6.17
C ILE A 21 -6.11 -1.75 -7.16
N THR A 22 -6.12 -1.45 -8.46
CA THR A 22 -5.50 -2.31 -9.47
C THR A 22 -4.00 -2.52 -9.20
N GLN A 23 -3.28 -1.45 -8.85
CA GLN A 23 -1.86 -1.55 -8.49
C GLN A 23 -1.65 -2.36 -7.21
N ALA A 24 -2.49 -2.17 -6.18
CA ALA A 24 -2.41 -2.89 -4.92
C ALA A 24 -2.61 -4.40 -5.10
N ILE A 25 -3.56 -4.80 -5.95
CA ILE A 25 -3.85 -6.20 -6.28
C ILE A 25 -2.72 -6.81 -7.10
N ALA A 26 -2.16 -6.06 -8.06
CA ALA A 26 -1.06 -6.53 -8.90
C ALA A 26 0.26 -6.70 -8.14
N HIS A 27 0.40 -6.08 -6.96
CA HIS A 27 1.61 -6.17 -6.16
C HIS A 27 1.77 -7.57 -5.54
N ARG A 28 2.95 -8.15 -5.72
CA ARG A 28 3.31 -9.46 -5.16
C ARG A 28 3.77 -9.32 -3.72
N GLY A 29 2.82 -9.21 -2.81
CA GLY A 29 3.09 -9.10 -1.37
C GLY A 29 1.89 -8.55 -0.61
N PHE A 30 2.10 -8.18 0.65
CA PHE A 30 1.06 -7.52 1.42
C PHE A 30 0.97 -6.04 1.01
N SER A 31 -0.22 -5.64 0.56
CA SER A 31 -0.54 -4.28 0.11
C SER A 31 -1.50 -3.62 1.09
N TYR A 32 -1.21 -2.36 1.46
CA TYR A 32 -2.09 -1.54 2.28
C TYR A 32 -2.51 -0.28 1.52
N LEU A 33 -3.81 -0.14 1.29
CA LEU A 33 -4.41 1.04 0.67
C LEU A 33 -5.33 1.74 1.66
N HIS A 34 -4.94 2.94 2.11
CA HIS A 34 -5.78 3.76 2.97
C HIS A 34 -6.74 4.60 2.10
N ILE A 35 -8.05 4.41 2.27
CA ILE A 35 -9.06 5.15 1.51
C ILE A 35 -9.72 6.19 2.43
N LEU A 36 -9.52 7.46 2.12
CA LEU A 36 -10.20 8.56 2.78
C LEU A 36 -11.66 8.57 2.33
N SER A 37 -12.57 8.27 3.26
CA SER A 37 -14.01 8.14 2.98
C SER A 37 -14.81 9.04 3.91
N PRO A 38 -15.54 10.05 3.36
CA PRO A 38 -16.44 10.87 4.16
C PRO A 38 -17.56 10.05 4.81
N CYS A 39 -17.74 10.19 6.13
CA CYS A 39 -18.92 9.67 6.82
C CYS A 39 -20.06 10.68 6.74
N VAL A 40 -20.95 10.51 5.77
CA VAL A 40 -22.04 11.46 5.51
C VAL A 40 -23.01 11.62 6.67
N THR A 41 -23.09 10.67 7.61
CA THR A 41 -24.08 10.72 8.71
C THR A 41 -23.58 11.51 9.90
N PHE A 42 -22.34 11.28 10.34
CA PHE A 42 -21.85 11.81 11.62
C PHE A 42 -20.88 12.99 11.45
N ASP A 43 -20.01 12.97 10.44
CA ASP A 43 -19.08 14.08 10.20
C ASP A 43 -19.62 15.02 9.13
N LYS A 44 -20.22 16.12 9.58
CA LYS A 44 -20.85 17.13 8.74
C LYS A 44 -19.97 18.36 8.52
N THR A 45 -18.82 18.45 9.17
CA THR A 45 -18.08 19.71 9.31
C THR A 45 -16.63 19.59 8.90
N SER A 46 -15.95 18.47 9.16
CA SER A 46 -14.50 18.37 9.01
C SER A 46 -14.11 17.57 7.77
N LYS A 47 -14.37 16.26 7.72
CA LYS A 47 -14.00 15.36 6.63
C LYS A 47 -15.16 15.08 5.68
N THR A 48 -15.88 16.15 5.29
CA THR A 48 -16.93 16.10 4.26
C THR A 48 -16.34 15.90 2.87
N TYR A 49 -17.17 15.55 1.88
CA TYR A 49 -16.72 15.46 0.48
C TYR A 49 -16.07 16.77 0.00
N THR A 50 -16.68 17.91 0.29
CA THR A 50 -16.17 19.23 -0.11
C THR A 50 -14.80 19.52 0.50
N ASN A 51 -14.66 19.33 1.82
CA ASN A 51 -13.44 19.67 2.52
C ASN A 51 -12.29 18.71 2.17
N LEU A 52 -12.56 17.40 2.14
CA LEU A 52 -11.53 16.44 1.76
C LEU A 52 -11.07 16.68 0.33
N LYS A 53 -11.98 16.96 -0.62
CA LYS A 53 -11.61 17.28 -2.00
C LYS A 53 -10.69 18.50 -2.11
N ALA A 54 -10.84 19.49 -1.21
CA ALA A 54 -9.97 20.67 -1.18
C ALA A 54 -8.61 20.41 -0.50
N GLN A 55 -8.53 19.41 0.39
CA GLN A 55 -7.33 19.08 1.17
C GLN A 55 -6.46 18.01 0.49
N VAL A 56 -7.06 17.04 -0.21
CA VAL A 56 -6.30 15.96 -0.86
C VAL A 56 -5.45 16.53 -1.97
N ARG A 57 -4.22 16.03 -2.06
CA ARG A 57 -3.26 16.41 -3.11
C ARG A 57 -2.59 15.19 -3.68
N LEU A 58 -2.17 15.24 -4.93
CA LEU A 58 -1.32 14.19 -5.47
C LEU A 58 0.04 14.21 -4.78
N LEU A 59 0.65 13.03 -4.63
CA LEU A 59 2.08 12.96 -4.36
C LEU A 59 2.87 13.66 -5.49
N PRO A 60 4.02 14.26 -5.18
CA PRO A 60 4.92 14.79 -6.19
C PRO A 60 5.35 13.72 -7.20
N ASP A 61 5.49 14.10 -8.48
CA ASP A 61 5.89 13.18 -9.56
C ASP A 61 7.33 12.64 -9.39
N ASP A 62 8.16 13.35 -8.64
CA ASP A 62 9.55 12.99 -8.32
C ASP A 62 9.68 12.16 -7.03
N HIS A 63 8.57 11.77 -6.41
CA HIS A 63 8.58 10.93 -5.21
C HIS A 63 9.15 9.53 -5.51
N ASP A 64 10.24 9.18 -4.83
CA ASP A 64 10.83 7.84 -4.90
C ASP A 64 10.06 6.86 -4.00
N SER A 65 9.26 6.00 -4.63
CA SER A 65 8.50 4.94 -3.95
C SER A 65 9.36 3.86 -3.26
N SER A 66 10.68 3.85 -3.45
CA SER A 66 11.59 2.96 -2.72
C SER A 66 12.13 3.59 -1.42
N ASP A 67 12.01 4.90 -1.24
CA ASP A 67 12.42 5.60 -0.02
C ASP A 67 11.31 5.53 1.05
N LYS A 68 11.50 4.62 1.99
CA LYS A 68 10.58 4.40 3.11
C LYS A 68 10.47 5.60 4.05
N MET A 69 11.54 6.38 4.22
CA MET A 69 11.53 7.55 5.10
C MET A 69 10.77 8.70 4.45
N ALA A 70 10.97 8.93 3.15
CA ALA A 70 10.19 9.89 2.37
C ALA A 70 8.69 9.51 2.38
N ALA A 71 8.37 8.24 2.14
CA ALA A 71 7.01 7.72 2.22
C ALA A 71 6.34 7.99 3.59
N MET A 72 7.08 7.76 4.68
CA MET A 72 6.59 8.02 6.04
C MET A 72 6.36 9.51 6.29
N LYS A 73 7.26 10.38 5.81
CA LYS A 73 7.10 11.83 5.93
C LYS A 73 5.80 12.31 5.27
N PHE A 74 5.49 11.80 4.07
CA PHE A 74 4.23 12.12 3.39
C PHE A 74 3.00 11.58 4.15
N ALA A 75 3.08 10.37 4.72
CA ALA A 75 1.99 9.79 5.49
C ALA A 75 1.62 10.51 6.79
N MET A 76 2.53 11.33 7.32
CA MET A 76 2.28 12.10 8.54
C MET A 76 1.54 13.43 8.28
N ASP A 77 1.37 13.86 7.03
CA ASP A 77 0.66 15.08 6.66
C ASP A 77 -0.87 14.84 6.68
N ALA A 78 -1.49 14.94 7.85
CA ALA A 78 -2.92 14.70 8.03
C ALA A 78 -3.80 15.88 7.61
N ASP A 79 -3.23 17.08 7.53
CA ASP A 79 -3.93 18.32 7.18
C ASP A 79 -4.10 18.44 5.66
N ASN A 80 -3.10 18.01 4.89
CA ASN A 80 -3.12 17.99 3.42
C ASN A 80 -2.77 16.59 2.92
N PRO A 81 -3.65 15.59 3.14
CA PRO A 81 -3.33 14.19 2.94
C PRO A 81 -2.97 13.90 1.47
N PRO A 82 -1.74 13.45 1.20
CA PRO A 82 -1.35 13.10 -0.15
C PRO A 82 -2.01 11.79 -0.59
N ILE A 83 -2.38 11.69 -1.86
CA ILE A 83 -2.89 10.46 -2.48
C ILE A 83 -1.91 9.98 -3.55
N GLY A 84 -1.81 8.67 -3.69
CA GLY A 84 -0.89 8.01 -4.62
C GLY A 84 -0.14 6.84 -3.99
N LEU A 85 0.91 6.38 -4.68
CA LEU A 85 1.78 5.30 -4.24
C LEU A 85 2.89 5.86 -3.33
N PHE A 86 2.88 5.48 -2.06
CA PHE A 86 3.83 5.98 -1.08
C PHE A 86 5.08 5.13 -1.04
N TYR A 87 4.91 3.81 -1.00
CA TYR A 87 6.04 2.89 -0.87
C TYR A 87 5.77 1.61 -1.66
N ARG A 88 6.80 1.07 -2.31
CA ARG A 88 6.79 -0.25 -2.93
C ARG A 88 8.17 -0.88 -2.90
N GLU A 89 8.21 -2.15 -2.53
CA GLU A 89 9.42 -2.97 -2.46
C GLU A 89 9.12 -4.38 -2.96
N SER A 90 10.03 -4.97 -3.74
CA SER A 90 9.97 -6.38 -4.09
C SER A 90 10.73 -7.21 -3.06
N ARG A 91 10.06 -8.15 -2.41
CA ARG A 91 10.66 -9.07 -1.43
C ARG A 91 9.91 -10.41 -1.42
N PRO A 92 10.53 -11.49 -0.91
CA PRO A 92 9.84 -12.77 -0.74
C PRO A 92 8.56 -12.61 0.11
N THR A 93 7.49 -13.22 -0.37
CA THR A 93 6.23 -13.34 0.36
C THR A 93 6.33 -14.43 1.43
N LEU A 94 5.33 -14.51 2.31
CA LEU A 94 5.24 -15.62 3.25
C LEU A 94 5.19 -16.97 2.52
N SER A 95 4.38 -17.05 1.45
CA SER A 95 4.28 -18.28 0.63
C SER A 95 5.62 -18.68 0.05
N ASP A 96 6.40 -17.74 -0.53
CA ASP A 96 7.73 -18.05 -1.05
C ASP A 96 8.64 -18.67 0.01
N ASN A 97 8.67 -18.07 1.20
CA ASN A 97 9.51 -18.55 2.28
C ASN A 97 9.06 -19.94 2.76
N LEU A 98 7.75 -20.21 2.79
CA LEU A 98 7.22 -21.53 3.15
C LEU A 98 7.54 -22.59 2.10
N ASP A 99 7.41 -22.25 0.81
CA ASP A 99 7.74 -23.16 -0.29
C ASP A 99 9.23 -23.54 -0.24
N LEU A 100 10.12 -22.57 0.00
CA LEU A 100 11.55 -22.80 0.19
C LEU A 100 11.85 -23.74 1.37
N ILE A 101 11.12 -23.59 2.49
CA ILE A 101 11.25 -24.48 3.64
C ILE A 101 10.84 -25.90 3.26
N VAL A 102 9.69 -26.07 2.58
CA VAL A 102 9.18 -27.37 2.12
C VAL A 102 10.17 -28.04 1.16
N GLU A 103 10.72 -27.30 0.21
CA GLU A 103 11.74 -27.80 -0.73
C GLU A 103 13.00 -28.27 0.01
N SER A 104 13.48 -27.47 0.96
CA SER A 104 14.67 -27.81 1.77
C SER A 104 14.47 -29.05 2.65
N ALA A 105 13.23 -29.30 3.10
CA ALA A 105 12.86 -30.48 3.89
C ALA A 105 12.79 -31.74 3.01
N ARG A 106 12.25 -31.62 1.79
CA ARG A 106 12.21 -32.72 0.81
C ARG A 106 13.61 -33.16 0.36
N GLY A 107 14.57 -32.24 0.31
CA GLY A 107 15.96 -32.48 -0.11
C GLY A 107 16.89 -33.12 0.93
N ARG A 108 16.43 -33.42 2.16
CA ARG A 108 17.22 -34.15 3.18
C ARG A 108 16.85 -35.63 3.34
N GLY A 109 15.85 -36.12 2.60
CA GLY A 109 15.40 -37.52 2.64
C GLY A 109 15.86 -38.42 1.48
N ALA A 110 16.58 -37.89 0.48
CA ALA A 110 16.87 -38.60 -0.78
C ALA A 110 18.37 -38.75 -1.12
N ARG A 111 19.26 -38.70 -0.12
CA ARG A 111 20.71 -38.90 -0.32
C ARG A 111 21.30 -40.05 0.50
N ALA A 112 20.57 -41.16 0.61
CA ALA A 112 21.07 -42.39 1.24
C ALA A 112 20.58 -43.67 0.54
N THR A 113 20.82 -43.78 -0.77
CA THR A 113 20.91 -45.04 -1.56
C THR A 113 21.30 -44.59 -2.98
N ILE A 114 22.38 -45.01 -3.64
CA ILE A 114 23.07 -46.31 -3.79
C ILE A 114 24.58 -46.04 -3.87
#